data_AF-A0A560R1F1-F1
#
_entry.id   AF-A0A560R1F1-F1
#
_cell.length_a   1.000
_cell.length_b   1.000
_cell.length_c   1.000
_cell.angle_alpha   90.00
_cell.angle_beta   90.00
_cell.angle_gamma   90.00
#
_symmetry.space_group_name_H-M   'P 1'
#
loop_
_entity.id
_entity.type
_entity.pdbx_description
1 polymer ?
#
loop_
_entity_poly.entity_id
_entity_poly.type
_entity_poly.pdbx_seq_one_letter_code
_entity_poly.pdbx_strand_id
1 'polypeptide(L)'
;MTTGTSIITKQETFSGYEILVATVGPIKTKPDEPENLQTHHKAKISIWFDGKEEASEALSMFFVSREDAAEFGFEVGRMIVSQRRKSIAFQLIDRAFELFKLPRLLLRDQDFRSRQRREAGGL
;
A
#
# COMPACT_ATOMS: atom_id res chain seq x y z
N MET A 1 -32.26 -25.01 -7.61
CA MET A 1 -31.97 -23.72 -6.96
C MET A 1 -30.83 -23.07 -7.71
N THR A 2 -31.07 -21.97 -8.43
CA THR A 2 -29.99 -21.17 -9.02
C THR A 2 -29.36 -20.34 -7.92
N THR A 3 -28.17 -20.73 -7.46
CA THR A 3 -27.34 -19.92 -6.57
C THR A 3 -26.98 -18.64 -7.32
N GLY A 4 -27.75 -17.56 -7.08
CA GLY A 4 -27.50 -16.27 -7.70
C GLY A 4 -26.14 -15.72 -7.28
N THR A 5 -25.51 -14.95 -8.17
CA THR A 5 -24.28 -14.23 -7.87
C THR A 5 -24.49 -13.37 -6.63
N SER A 6 -23.60 -13.50 -5.66
CA SER A 6 -23.65 -12.75 -4.40
C SER A 6 -22.32 -12.05 -4.15
N ILE A 7 -22.37 -10.97 -3.38
CA ILE A 7 -21.19 -10.24 -2.92
C ILE A 7 -21.12 -10.38 -1.41
N ILE A 8 -19.99 -10.87 -0.90
CA ILE A 8 -19.71 -10.92 0.54
C ILE A 8 -18.42 -10.18 0.81
N THR A 9 -18.49 -9.23 1.74
CA THR A 9 -17.32 -8.47 2.20
C THR A 9 -16.90 -8.97 3.57
N LYS A 10 -15.61 -9.27 3.72
CA LYS A 10 -14.97 -9.51 5.01
C LYS A 10 -13.96 -8.39 5.28
N GLN A 11 -13.67 -8.14 6.55
CA GLN A 11 -12.75 -7.11 6.99
C GLN A 11 -11.75 -7.68 8.00
N GLU A 12 -10.51 -7.23 7.93
CA GLU A 12 -9.52 -7.40 9.00
C GLU A 12 -8.75 -6.10 9.24
N THR A 13 -8.09 -6.02 10.40
CA THR A 13 -7.16 -4.92 10.71
C THR A 13 -5.74 -5.46 10.75
N PHE A 14 -4.83 -4.82 10.01
CA PHE A 14 -3.42 -5.20 9.97
C PHE A 14 -2.53 -3.97 10.02
N SER A 15 -1.63 -3.90 11.00
CA SER A 15 -0.68 -2.78 11.16
C SER A 15 -1.33 -1.38 11.20
N GLY A 16 -2.56 -1.27 11.72
CA GLY A 16 -3.31 -0.01 11.77
C GLY A 16 -4.05 0.35 10.47
N TYR A 17 -3.97 -0.50 9.44
CA TYR A 17 -4.78 -0.39 8.23
C TYR A 17 -6.00 -1.33 8.33
N GLU A 18 -7.13 -0.90 7.79
CA GLU A 18 -8.28 -1.77 7.57
C GLU A 18 -8.17 -2.36 6.16
N ILE A 19 -8.27 -3.68 6.06
CA ILE A 19 -8.25 -4.40 4.80
C ILE A 19 -9.65 -4.99 4.62
N LEU A 20 -10.32 -4.59 3.54
CA LEU A 20 -11.61 -5.13 3.14
C LEU A 20 -11.43 -6.01 1.92
N VAL A 21 -11.99 -7.22 1.97
CA VAL A 21 -12.00 -8.17 0.85
C VAL A 21 -13.43 -8.45 0.47
N ALA A 22 -13.84 -7.94 -0.69
CA ALA A 22 -15.13 -8.23 -1.31
C ALA A 22 -14.99 -9.41 -2.26
N THR A 23 -15.73 -10.48 -2.00
CA THR A 23 -15.77 -11.68 -2.82
C THR A 23 -17.08 -11.72 -3.62
N VAL A 24 -16.98 -11.92 -4.93
CA VAL A 24 -18.13 -11.99 -5.84
C VAL A 24 -18.23 -13.40 -6.40
N GLY A 25 -19.39 -14.04 -6.24
CA GLY A 25 -19.70 -15.31 -6.88
C GLY A 25 -20.88 -16.04 -6.24
N PRO A 26 -21.27 -17.21 -6.77
CA PRO A 26 -20.67 -17.86 -7.94
C PRO A 26 -20.88 -17.08 -9.25
N ILE A 27 -19.86 -17.05 -10.13
CA ILE A 27 -19.91 -16.46 -11.49
C ILE A 27 -19.56 -17.54 -12.53
N LYS A 28 -20.29 -17.61 -13.64
CA LYS A 28 -19.92 -18.45 -14.79
C LYS A 28 -18.75 -17.81 -15.56
N THR A 29 -17.69 -18.56 -15.81
CA THR A 29 -16.55 -18.09 -16.62
C THR A 29 -16.89 -18.02 -18.11
N LYS A 30 -17.83 -18.84 -18.58
CA LYS A 30 -18.36 -18.82 -19.94
C LYS A 30 -19.89 -18.82 -19.92
N PRO A 31 -20.54 -17.64 -19.95
CA PRO A 31 -21.99 -17.56 -19.91
C PRO A 31 -22.67 -18.17 -21.16
N ASP A 32 -21.95 -18.20 -22.29
CA ASP A 32 -22.45 -18.67 -23.59
C ASP A 32 -22.29 -20.19 -23.80
N GLU A 33 -21.55 -20.88 -22.92
CA GLU A 33 -21.39 -22.33 -22.93
C GLU A 33 -22.21 -22.95 -21.79
N PRO A 34 -23.49 -23.31 -22.02
CA PRO A 34 -24.40 -23.78 -20.96
C PRO A 34 -23.96 -25.10 -20.31
N GLU A 35 -23.10 -25.88 -20.97
CA GLU A 35 -22.51 -27.12 -20.44
C GLU A 35 -21.37 -26.86 -19.45
N ASN A 36 -20.82 -25.64 -19.42
CA ASN A 36 -19.79 -25.28 -18.46
C ASN A 36 -20.43 -24.94 -17.10
N LEU A 37 -20.50 -25.95 -16.24
CA LEU A 37 -21.04 -25.86 -14.88
C LEU A 37 -20.03 -25.31 -13.87
N GLN A 38 -18.78 -25.03 -14.26
CA GLN A 38 -17.80 -24.48 -13.33
C GLN A 38 -18.15 -23.03 -12.99
N THR A 39 -18.51 -22.83 -11.73
CA THR A 39 -18.70 -21.51 -11.15
C THR A 39 -17.50 -21.12 -10.33
N HIS A 40 -17.11 -19.86 -10.41
CA HIS A 40 -15.93 -19.34 -9.72
C HIS A 40 -16.26 -18.12 -8.88
N HIS A 41 -15.34 -17.79 -7.99
CA HIS A 41 -15.34 -16.58 -7.17
C HIS A 41 -14.20 -15.66 -7.59
N LYS A 42 -14.44 -14.35 -7.50
CA LYS A 42 -13.41 -13.31 -7.63
C LYS A 42 -13.32 -12.53 -6.34
N ALA A 43 -12.17 -11.93 -6.08
CA ALA A 43 -11.97 -11.07 -4.93
C ALA A 43 -11.43 -9.70 -5.34
N LYS A 44 -11.94 -8.66 -4.68
CA LYS A 44 -11.45 -7.29 -4.73
C LYS A 44 -11.03 -6.88 -3.32
N ILE A 45 -9.87 -6.25 -3.22
CA ILE A 45 -9.25 -5.83 -1.98
C ILE A 45 -9.30 -4.30 -1.95
N SER A 46 -9.68 -3.72 -0.81
CA SER A 46 -9.58 -2.28 -0.54
C SER A 46 -8.83 -2.10 0.77
N ILE A 47 -7.89 -1.15 0.81
CA ILE A 47 -7.04 -0.87 1.97
C ILE A 47 -7.31 0.55 2.41
N TRP A 48 -7.64 0.70 3.69
CA TRP A 48 -8.01 1.97 4.30
C TRP A 48 -7.07 2.30 5.46
N PHE A 49 -6.77 3.59 5.61
CA PHE A 49 -6.01 4.13 6.73
C PHE A 49 -6.66 5.44 7.17
N ASP A 50 -6.97 5.55 8.45
CA ASP A 50 -7.59 6.76 9.04
C ASP A 50 -8.84 7.24 8.26
N GLY A 51 -9.71 6.28 7.91
CA GLY A 51 -10.96 6.56 7.18
C GLY A 51 -10.79 6.94 5.71
N LYS A 52 -9.60 6.81 5.12
CA LYS A 52 -9.33 7.07 3.70
C LYS A 52 -8.88 5.80 2.97
N GLU A 53 -9.39 5.60 1.75
CA GLU A 53 -8.93 4.51 0.88
C GLU A 53 -7.56 4.85 0.31
N GLU A 54 -6.56 4.04 0.67
CA GLU A 54 -5.17 4.20 0.27
C GLU A 54 -4.83 3.36 -0.98
N ALA A 55 -5.51 2.23 -1.15
CA ALA A 55 -5.32 1.33 -2.28
C ALA A 55 -6.56 0.48 -2.53
N SER A 56 -6.76 0.09 -3.79
CA SER A 56 -7.74 -0.91 -4.21
C SER A 56 -7.12 -1.80 -5.27
N GLU A 57 -7.28 -3.10 -5.15
CA GLU A 57 -6.73 -4.10 -6.07
C GLU A 57 -7.80 -5.14 -6.42
N ALA A 58 -7.99 -5.44 -7.70
CA ALA A 58 -8.89 -6.51 -8.14
C ALA A 58 -8.08 -7.73 -8.58
N LEU A 59 -8.29 -8.87 -7.94
CA LEU A 59 -7.57 -10.09 -8.28
C LEU A 59 -8.06 -10.63 -9.63
N SER A 60 -7.12 -10.89 -10.55
CA SER A 60 -7.40 -11.47 -11.86
C SER A 60 -7.71 -12.97 -11.80
N MET A 61 -7.43 -13.62 -10.67
CA MET A 61 -7.62 -15.05 -10.45
C MET A 61 -9.08 -15.41 -10.17
N PHE A 62 -9.43 -16.64 -10.53
CA PHE A 62 -10.72 -17.27 -10.24
C PHE A 62 -10.52 -18.38 -9.21
N PHE A 63 -11.34 -18.37 -8.17
CA PHE A 63 -11.28 -19.33 -7.07
C PHE A 63 -12.46 -20.29 -7.12
N VAL A 64 -12.26 -21.54 -6.70
CA VAL A 64 -13.31 -22.55 -6.64
C VAL A 64 -14.23 -22.33 -5.43
N SER A 65 -13.67 -21.84 -4.32
CA SER A 65 -14.45 -21.46 -3.13
C SER A 65 -14.39 -19.95 -2.87
N ARG A 66 -15.37 -19.46 -2.12
CA ARG A 66 -15.40 -18.08 -1.67
C ARG A 66 -14.34 -17.84 -0.58
N GLU A 67 -14.15 -18.84 0.27
CA GLU A 67 -13.24 -18.81 1.41
C GLU A 67 -11.80 -18.64 0.94
N ASP A 68 -11.37 -19.41 -0.07
CA ASP A 68 -10.03 -19.29 -0.66
C ASP A 68 -9.81 -17.90 -1.28
N ALA A 69 -10.83 -17.37 -1.97
CA ALA A 69 -10.77 -16.02 -2.55
C ALA A 69 -10.60 -14.94 -1.47
N ALA A 70 -11.25 -15.12 -0.31
CA ALA A 70 -11.16 -14.18 0.80
C ALA A 70 -9.81 -14.27 1.49
N GLU A 71 -9.34 -15.49 1.81
CA GLU A 71 -8.05 -15.72 2.48
C GLU A 71 -6.88 -15.20 1.65
N PHE A 72 -6.87 -15.51 0.35
CA PHE A 72 -5.85 -15.00 -0.56
C PHE A 72 -5.94 -13.48 -0.69
N GLY A 73 -7.15 -12.91 -0.71
CA GLY A 73 -7.35 -11.46 -0.71
C GLY A 73 -6.72 -10.78 0.52
N PHE A 74 -6.84 -11.38 1.70
CA PHE A 74 -6.18 -10.86 2.92
C PHE A 74 -4.67 -11.02 2.89
N GLU A 75 -4.14 -12.13 2.36
CA GLU A 75 -2.70 -12.29 2.16
C GLU A 75 -2.12 -11.19 1.25
N VAL A 76 -2.75 -10.94 0.11
CA VAL A 76 -2.36 -9.85 -0.80
C VAL A 76 -2.52 -8.49 -0.14
N GLY A 77 -3.61 -8.25 0.59
CA GLY A 77 -3.82 -7.00 1.34
C GLY A 77 -2.69 -6.72 2.34
N ARG A 78 -2.30 -7.72 3.13
CA ARG A 78 -1.18 -7.63 4.09
C ARG A 78 0.15 -7.39 3.40
N MET A 79 0.37 -8.01 2.24
CA MET A 79 1.55 -7.77 1.41
C MET A 79 1.60 -6.30 0.94
N ILE A 80 0.50 -5.75 0.41
CA ILE A 80 0.43 -4.36 -0.05
C ILE A 80 0.70 -3.38 1.11
N VAL A 81 0.06 -3.59 2.26
CA VAL A 81 0.31 -2.77 3.47
C VAL A 81 1.79 -2.82 3.86
N SER A 82 2.39 -4.01 3.85
CA SER A 82 3.80 -4.20 4.20
C SER A 82 4.74 -3.49 3.23
N GLN A 83 4.47 -3.53 1.92
CA GLN A 83 5.24 -2.82 0.91
C GLN A 83 5.15 -1.30 1.07
N ARG A 84 3.94 -0.77 1.33
CA ARG A 84 3.72 0.67 1.56
C ARG A 84 4.44 1.17 2.80
N ARG A 85 4.35 0.45 3.92
CA ARG A 85 5.08 0.80 5.15
C ARG A 85 6.59 0.86 4.95
N LYS A 86 7.15 -0.10 4.19
CA LYS A 86 8.58 -0.07 3.82
C LYS A 86 8.91 1.16 2.98
N SER A 87 8.11 1.47 1.97
CA SER A 87 8.31 2.65 1.12
C SER A 87 8.31 3.96 1.92
N ILE A 88 7.36 4.13 2.84
CA ILE A 88 7.29 5.31 3.72
C ILE A 88 8.51 5.38 4.64
N ALA A 89 8.91 4.25 5.24
CA ALA A 89 10.10 4.20 6.08
C ALA A 89 11.37 4.59 5.31
N PHE A 90 11.52 4.14 4.07
CA PHE A 90 12.63 4.55 3.20
C PHE A 90 12.60 6.05 2.89
N GLN A 91 11.44 6.62 2.54
CA GLN A 91 11.31 8.06 2.29
C GLN A 91 11.66 8.92 3.51
N LEU A 92 11.29 8.47 4.71
CA LEU A 92 11.62 9.18 5.96
C LEU A 92 13.12 9.13 6.26
N ILE A 93 13.78 8.01 5.97
CA ILE A 93 15.24 7.87 6.11
C ILE A 93 15.96 8.79 5.12
N ASP A 94 15.55 8.81 3.85
CA ASP A 94 16.15 9.70 2.84
C ASP A 94 15.98 11.18 3.22
N ARG A 95 14.78 11.56 3.68
CA ARG A 95 14.51 12.93 4.13
C ARG A 95 15.31 13.31 5.39
N ALA A 96 15.47 12.39 6.32
CA ALA A 96 16.32 12.59 7.49
C ALA A 96 17.80 12.75 7.07
N PHE A 97 18.27 11.95 6.11
CA PHE A 97 19.64 12.04 5.61
C PHE A 97 19.93 13.38 4.91
N GLU A 98 18.98 13.91 4.13
CA GLU A 98 19.08 15.26 3.56
C GLU A 98 19.14 16.37 4.63
N LEU A 99 18.37 16.23 5.72
CA LEU A 99 18.45 17.16 6.87
C LEU A 99 19.81 17.09 7.59
N PHE A 100 20.44 15.92 7.66
CA PHE A 100 21.79 15.76 8.22
C PHE A 100 22.93 16.24 7.29
N LYS A 101 22.66 16.55 6.01
CA LYS A 101 23.64 17.22 5.12
C LYS A 101 23.72 18.74 5.32
N LEU A 102 22.72 19.35 5.97
CA LEU A 102 22.64 20.80 6.20
C LEU A 102 23.62 21.44 7.23
N PRO A 103 24.38 20.73 8.10
CA PRO A 103 25.33 21.41 8.98
C PRO A 103 26.61 21.90 8.31
N ARG A 104 26.99 21.39 7.13
CA ARG A 104 28.32 21.67 6.53
C ARG A 104 28.39 22.93 5.67
N LEU A 105 27.27 23.52 5.29
CA LEU A 105 27.26 24.77 4.51
C LEU A 105 27.13 26.03 5.38
N LEU A 106 26.54 25.93 6.58
CA LEU A 106 26.40 27.08 7.49
C LEU A 106 27.66 27.37 8.33
N LEU A 107 28.49 26.35 8.59
CA LEU A 107 29.74 26.54 9.34
C LEU A 107 30.89 27.10 8.49
N ARG A 108 30.85 26.94 7.16
CA ARG A 108 31.93 27.43 6.28
C ARG A 108 31.89 28.94 6.06
N ASP A 109 30.72 29.55 6.17
CA ASP A 109 30.52 30.98 5.92
C ASP A 109 30.84 31.86 7.15
N GLN A 110 30.74 31.30 8.36
CA GLN A 110 31.17 31.97 9.60
C GLN A 110 32.71 32.09 9.69
N ASP A 111 33.44 31.08 9.23
CA ASP A 111 34.91 31.10 9.24
C ASP A 111 35.50 32.05 8.18
N PHE A 112 34.80 32.29 7.06
CA PHE A 112 35.28 33.21 6.02
C PHE A 112 35.14 34.68 6.45
N ARG A 113 33.99 35.05 7.05
CA ARG A 113 33.74 36.42 7.53
C ARG A 113 34.60 36.81 8.73
N SER A 114 34.96 35.85 9.59
CA SER A 114 35.84 36.10 10.74
C SER A 114 37.31 36.26 10.35
N ARG A 115 37.77 35.61 9.26
CA ARG A 115 39.12 35.86 8.70
C ARG A 115 39.24 37.22 8.02
N GLN A 116 38.27 37.63 7.21
CA GLN A 116 38.31 38.97 6.57
C GLN A 116 38.32 40.13 7.58
N ARG A 117 37.65 40.00 8.74
CA ARG A 117 37.69 41.03 9.79
C ARG A 117 39.02 41.12 10.52
N ARG A 118 39.82 40.05 10.55
CA ARG A 118 41.18 40.09 11.14
C ARG A 118 42.19 40.72 10.20
N GLU A 119 42.05 40.52 8.89
CA GLU A 119 42.94 41.13 7.89
C GLU A 119 42.65 42.63 7.66
N ALA A 120 41.41 43.07 7.84
CA ALA A 120 41.03 44.48 7.69
C ALA A 120 41.24 45.35 8.95
N GLY A 121 41.69 44.76 10.07
CA GLY A 121 41.78 45.43 11.38
C GLY A 121 43.13 45.30 12.10
N GLY A 122 44.19 44.87 11.42
CA GLY A 122 45.53 44.78 12.00
C GLY A 122 46.30 46.08 11.83
N LEU A 123 46.41 46.85 12.92
CA LEU A 123 47.55 47.74 13.21
C LEU A 123 48.75 46.91 13.67
#